data_AF-A0A9E1F5U5-F1
#
_entry.id   AF-A0A9E1F5U5-F1
#
_cell.length_a   1.000
_cell.length_b   1.000
_cell.length_c   1.000
_cell.angle_alpha   90.00
_cell.angle_beta   90.00
_cell.angle_gamma   90.00
#
_symmetry.space_group_name_H-M   'P 1'
#
loop_
_entity.id
_entity.type
_entity.pdbx_description
1 polymer ?
#
loop_
_entity_poly.entity_id
_entity_poly.type
_entity_poly.pdbx_seq_one_letter_code
_entity_poly.pdbx_strand_id
1 'polypeptide(L)'
;MLASVFAVAFAPSSVAYALSWGGKDVDTLWYYGEEYLDVASAKEVVSGWDLSKVSTPVVIAVVDTGIDAKHELFADDENGVSVLSKNANGDILGYNSLTGADESGNVDISDEKSKHGSAVAGNIAMLIREFGLENYIKIYPIKANDQKADTFKLTSLTSALNWAVNNAKADVVNMSLGLTAENIADLKKNKKLTDTEESAFATAVENARRNSVVVAAAGNNKKSDQNANDLFYPAAYPGVVSVMNQYKNELYSTSNFGATYTLCAPGYGIWTSKGYQTASTYGTEQGTSMAATFVSFASALLKLRYKVEGRDINSVKLAKTVSALLTKTLVKNDLPFKYLDLKSVVSGDLDNVKYNYETPKSIAIKHDGNLGTGDYAGMIYMRADSAKSITFLAQVNPVGKVDPDIENTLEWSVTRIKSADDDTAVSDTTIIGTGTRVVYTPSRGGDFLINAKILGYAAVQTVQIHVEYGNYYVGEVRVTLADEAHKNASEAPSSATLYSTETTRFALTGVQYLNPDVETKWYVNGEYAASGKTFDFTPKKAGTYYITARYGDEAMVDYQYKFTANVKSFVTRPLDLSMLIVGLVIAAAVATTITVIAVRKKKSQKGVSEQN
;
A
#
# COMPACT_ATOMS: atom_id res chain seq x y z
N MET A 1 -72.00 5.37 -16.37
CA MET A 1 -71.61 6.66 -15.76
C MET A 1 -71.28 6.36 -14.30
N LEU A 2 -70.11 6.61 -13.72
CA LEU A 2 -68.86 7.24 -14.14
C LEU A 2 -67.83 6.62 -13.17
N ALA A 3 -66.76 6.00 -13.67
CA ALA A 3 -65.65 5.56 -12.83
C ALA A 3 -64.75 6.77 -12.59
N SER A 4 -64.68 7.25 -11.34
CA SER A 4 -63.79 8.35 -10.96
C SER A 4 -62.35 7.83 -10.92
N VAL A 5 -61.59 8.16 -11.96
CA VAL A 5 -60.13 8.02 -12.00
C VAL A 5 -59.55 9.10 -11.07
N PHE A 6 -58.97 8.71 -9.94
CA PHE A 6 -58.09 9.58 -9.18
C PHE A 6 -56.77 9.70 -9.97
N ALA A 7 -56.68 10.73 -10.81
CA ALA A 7 -55.42 11.17 -11.36
C ALA A 7 -54.64 11.88 -10.23
N VAL A 8 -53.68 11.20 -9.63
CA VAL A 8 -52.64 11.87 -8.84
C VAL A 8 -51.73 12.57 -9.84
N ALA A 9 -52.01 13.84 -10.11
CA ALA A 9 -51.08 14.72 -10.78
C ALA A 9 -49.89 14.94 -9.84
N PHE A 10 -48.76 14.30 -10.12
CA PHE A 10 -47.50 14.72 -9.55
C PHE A 10 -47.19 16.10 -10.10
N ALA A 11 -47.44 17.14 -9.31
CA ALA A 11 -46.84 18.44 -9.57
C ALA A 11 -45.32 18.27 -9.46
N PRO A 12 -44.52 18.70 -10.45
CA PRO A 12 -43.08 18.72 -10.29
C PRO A 12 -42.77 19.62 -9.10
N SER A 13 -42.07 19.07 -8.10
CA SER A 13 -41.48 19.89 -7.04
C SER A 13 -40.53 20.87 -7.73
N SER A 14 -40.93 22.14 -7.81
CA SER A 14 -40.06 23.20 -8.27
C SER A 14 -38.93 23.34 -7.25
N VAL A 15 -37.80 22.70 -7.53
CA VAL A 15 -36.55 22.98 -6.82
C VAL A 15 -36.26 24.46 -7.08
N ALA A 16 -36.36 25.29 -6.06
CA ALA A 16 -36.00 26.70 -6.15
C ALA A 16 -34.48 26.78 -6.30
N TYR A 17 -33.99 26.81 -7.54
CA TYR A 17 -32.59 27.03 -7.81
C TYR A 17 -32.18 28.42 -7.31
N ALA A 18 -30.97 28.53 -6.75
CA ALA A 18 -30.43 29.81 -6.33
C ALA A 18 -30.34 30.75 -7.55
N LEU A 19 -31.13 31.83 -7.53
CA LEU A 19 -31.07 32.86 -8.58
C LEU A 19 -29.86 33.79 -8.42
N SER A 20 -29.14 33.71 -7.28
CA SER A 20 -27.93 34.48 -7.04
C SER A 20 -27.04 33.89 -5.95
N TRP A 21 -25.74 34.13 -6.03
CA TRP A 21 -24.75 33.83 -4.98
C TRP A 21 -24.04 35.11 -4.54
N GLY A 22 -24.10 35.45 -3.26
CA GLY A 22 -23.51 36.70 -2.75
C GLY A 22 -24.04 37.95 -3.45
N GLY A 23 -25.32 37.94 -3.84
CA GLY A 23 -25.99 39.02 -4.58
C GLY A 23 -25.69 39.10 -6.08
N LYS A 24 -24.90 38.16 -6.62
CA LYS A 24 -24.61 38.09 -8.06
C LYS A 24 -25.52 37.07 -8.74
N ASP A 25 -26.27 37.53 -9.73
CA ASP A 25 -27.13 36.70 -10.57
C ASP A 25 -26.29 35.71 -11.39
N VAL A 26 -26.64 34.43 -11.31
CA VAL A 26 -25.94 33.34 -11.99
C VAL A 26 -26.06 33.43 -13.51
N ASP A 27 -27.11 34.04 -14.04
CA ASP A 27 -27.32 34.23 -15.49
C ASP A 27 -26.33 35.26 -16.08
N THR A 28 -25.71 36.09 -15.22
CA THR A 28 -24.67 37.04 -15.64
C THR A 28 -23.28 36.41 -15.77
N LEU A 29 -23.12 35.16 -15.33
CA LEU A 29 -21.86 34.45 -15.39
C LEU A 29 -21.62 33.95 -16.82
N TRP A 30 -20.73 34.62 -17.56
CA TRP A 30 -20.47 34.30 -18.96
C TRP A 30 -20.26 32.80 -19.19
N TYR A 31 -19.55 32.13 -18.28
CA TYR A 31 -19.18 30.73 -18.39
C TYR A 31 -20.35 29.75 -18.22
N TYR A 32 -21.50 30.17 -17.68
CA TYR A 32 -22.71 29.33 -17.59
C TYR A 32 -23.49 29.24 -18.90
N GLY A 33 -23.25 30.17 -19.84
CA GLY A 33 -23.95 30.22 -21.11
C GLY A 33 -23.77 28.96 -21.98
N GLU A 34 -24.71 28.77 -22.90
CA GLU A 34 -24.81 27.63 -23.84
C GLU A 34 -23.54 27.42 -24.68
N GLU A 35 -22.87 28.49 -25.08
CA GLU A 35 -21.61 28.42 -25.84
C GLU A 35 -20.46 27.81 -25.01
N TYR A 36 -20.53 27.87 -23.67
CA TYR A 36 -19.45 27.49 -22.76
C TYR A 36 -19.78 26.21 -22.00
N LEU A 37 -20.11 26.30 -20.71
CA LEU A 37 -20.42 25.12 -19.90
C LEU A 37 -21.82 24.56 -20.16
N ASP A 38 -22.73 25.33 -20.75
CA ASP A 38 -24.13 24.96 -20.97
C ASP A 38 -24.80 24.39 -19.70
N VAL A 39 -24.73 25.19 -18.63
CA VAL A 39 -25.18 24.76 -17.29
C VAL A 39 -26.68 24.50 -17.29
N ALA A 40 -27.48 25.32 -17.96
CA ALA A 40 -28.93 25.18 -18.02
C ALA A 40 -29.35 23.83 -18.64
N SER A 41 -28.82 23.49 -19.83
CA SER A 41 -29.16 22.24 -20.50
C SER A 41 -28.62 21.02 -19.78
N ALA A 42 -27.49 21.16 -19.07
CA ALA A 42 -26.95 20.09 -18.23
C ALA A 42 -27.85 19.84 -17.00
N LYS A 43 -28.29 20.91 -16.31
CA LYS A 43 -29.23 20.82 -15.18
C LYS A 43 -30.54 20.17 -15.58
N GLU A 44 -31.08 20.51 -16.75
CA GLU A 44 -32.30 19.89 -17.27
C GLU A 44 -32.16 18.37 -17.39
N VAL A 45 -31.05 17.88 -17.96
CA VAL A 45 -30.78 16.44 -18.08
C VAL A 45 -30.64 15.78 -16.70
N VAL A 46 -29.86 16.39 -15.81
CA VAL A 46 -29.60 15.84 -14.47
C VAL A 46 -30.88 15.78 -13.63
N SER A 47 -31.81 16.72 -13.81
CA SER A 47 -33.10 16.72 -13.11
C SER A 47 -33.97 15.50 -13.45
N GLY A 48 -33.71 14.84 -14.59
CA GLY A 48 -34.37 13.61 -14.99
C GLY A 48 -33.70 12.32 -14.47
N TRP A 49 -32.58 12.42 -13.75
CA TRP A 49 -31.89 11.25 -13.21
C TRP A 49 -32.63 10.65 -12.00
N ASP A 50 -32.72 9.32 -11.96
CA ASP A 50 -33.18 8.59 -10.78
C ASP A 50 -32.04 8.49 -9.76
N LEU A 51 -31.87 9.55 -8.97
CA LEU A 51 -30.83 9.65 -7.94
C LEU A 51 -31.05 8.70 -6.76
N SER A 52 -32.23 8.06 -6.63
CA SER A 52 -32.49 7.07 -5.58
C SER A 52 -31.60 5.82 -5.69
N LYS A 53 -31.03 5.58 -6.88
CA LYS A 53 -30.07 4.51 -7.15
C LYS A 53 -28.69 4.73 -6.53
N VAL A 54 -28.41 5.93 -6.05
CA VAL A 54 -27.09 6.33 -5.53
C VAL A 54 -27.11 6.28 -4.02
N SER A 55 -26.50 5.24 -3.45
CA SER A 55 -26.40 5.03 -2.00
C SER A 55 -25.13 5.59 -1.37
N THR A 56 -24.09 5.81 -2.18
CA THR A 56 -22.83 6.40 -1.74
C THR A 56 -22.51 7.64 -2.56
N PRO A 57 -22.22 8.79 -1.92
CA PRO A 57 -21.87 10.00 -2.66
C PRO A 57 -20.58 9.80 -3.44
N VAL A 58 -20.44 10.54 -4.54
CA VAL A 58 -19.17 10.75 -5.23
C VAL A 58 -18.35 11.77 -4.46
N VAL A 59 -17.09 11.48 -4.20
CA VAL A 59 -16.23 12.35 -3.37
C VAL A 59 -15.19 13.06 -4.21
N ILE A 60 -15.14 14.39 -4.10
CA ILE A 60 -14.11 15.25 -4.67
C ILE A 60 -13.17 15.68 -3.55
N ALA A 61 -11.95 15.12 -3.51
CA ALA A 61 -10.91 15.63 -2.63
C ALA A 61 -10.30 16.90 -3.21
N VAL A 62 -10.26 17.98 -2.43
CA VAL A 62 -9.65 19.26 -2.81
C VAL A 62 -8.33 19.39 -2.06
N VAL A 63 -7.22 19.12 -2.75
CA VAL A 63 -5.86 19.25 -2.20
C VAL A 63 -5.37 20.67 -2.45
N ASP A 64 -5.41 21.50 -1.41
CA ASP A 64 -5.17 22.95 -1.54
C ASP A 64 -4.75 23.59 -0.20
N THR A 65 -4.94 24.90 0.00
CA THR A 65 -4.50 25.63 1.20
C THR A 65 -5.37 25.45 2.44
N GLY A 66 -6.43 24.64 2.33
CA GLY A 66 -7.45 24.42 3.35
C GLY A 66 -8.82 24.92 2.89
N ILE A 67 -9.72 25.14 3.84
CA ILE A 67 -11.05 25.71 3.60
C ILE A 67 -11.48 26.64 4.73
N ASP A 68 -12.19 27.71 4.38
CA ASP A 68 -12.97 28.51 5.32
C ASP A 68 -14.36 27.89 5.51
N ALA A 69 -14.43 26.82 6.30
CA ALA A 69 -15.65 26.04 6.51
C ALA A 69 -16.82 26.84 7.13
N LYS A 70 -16.58 28.06 7.62
CA LYS A 70 -17.62 28.95 8.16
C LYS A 70 -18.35 29.75 7.07
N HIS A 71 -17.88 29.71 5.83
CA HIS A 71 -18.52 30.40 4.71
C HIS A 71 -19.88 29.77 4.40
N GLU A 72 -20.91 30.59 4.09
CA GLU A 72 -22.29 30.13 3.88
C GLU A 72 -22.46 29.06 2.78
N LEU A 73 -21.67 29.13 1.69
CA LEU A 73 -21.59 28.06 0.68
C LEU A 73 -21.37 26.66 1.26
N PHE A 74 -20.64 26.56 2.38
CA PHE A 74 -20.31 25.29 3.01
C PHE A 74 -21.19 24.96 4.22
N ALA A 75 -22.10 25.86 4.60
CA ALA A 75 -23.07 25.59 5.65
C ALA A 75 -24.04 24.48 5.21
N ASP A 76 -24.59 23.76 6.17
CA ASP A 76 -25.65 22.81 5.88
C ASP A 76 -26.89 23.57 5.38
N ASP A 77 -27.66 22.95 4.49
CA ASP A 77 -28.98 23.49 4.15
C ASP A 77 -29.97 23.35 5.32
N GLU A 78 -31.20 23.83 5.12
CA GLU A 78 -32.27 23.77 6.12
C GLU A 78 -32.64 22.35 6.59
N ASN A 79 -32.28 21.33 5.80
CA ASN A 79 -32.50 19.91 6.11
C ASN A 79 -31.26 19.24 6.70
N GLY A 80 -30.19 19.99 6.99
CA GLY A 80 -28.94 19.46 7.53
C GLY A 80 -28.04 18.82 6.47
N VAL A 81 -28.29 19.05 5.18
CA VAL A 81 -27.49 18.48 4.08
C VAL A 81 -26.26 19.36 3.84
N SER A 82 -25.09 18.79 4.09
CA SER A 82 -23.78 19.42 3.87
C SER A 82 -23.25 19.18 2.47
N VAL A 83 -22.64 20.17 1.82
CA VAL A 83 -21.80 19.96 0.61
C VAL A 83 -20.44 19.32 0.95
N LEU A 84 -19.98 19.48 2.20
CA LEU A 84 -18.76 18.86 2.70
C LEU A 84 -19.04 17.44 3.22
N SER A 85 -18.04 16.57 3.10
CA SER A 85 -18.06 15.24 3.73
C SER A 85 -18.09 15.39 5.24
N LYS A 86 -18.99 14.66 5.91
CA LYS A 86 -19.15 14.66 7.37
C LYS A 86 -19.15 13.26 7.94
N ASN A 87 -18.69 13.11 9.18
CA ASN A 87 -18.81 11.87 9.93
C ASN A 87 -20.24 11.72 10.49
N ALA A 88 -20.50 10.61 11.19
CA ALA A 88 -21.80 10.34 11.80
C ALA A 88 -22.20 11.34 12.91
N ASN A 89 -21.24 12.05 13.50
CA ASN A 89 -21.47 13.08 14.51
C ASN A 89 -21.75 14.47 13.90
N GLY A 90 -21.65 14.61 12.57
CA GLY A 90 -21.82 15.88 11.87
C GLY A 90 -20.53 16.72 11.76
N ASP A 91 -19.39 16.20 12.20
CA ASP A 91 -18.10 16.89 12.06
C ASP A 91 -17.61 16.80 10.62
N ILE A 92 -17.03 17.89 10.13
CA ILE A 92 -16.42 17.94 8.80
C ILE A 92 -15.22 16.99 8.76
N LEU A 93 -15.24 16.06 7.82
CA LEU A 93 -14.10 15.23 7.50
C LEU A 93 -13.11 16.03 6.66
N GLY A 94 -11.83 15.95 7.03
CA GLY A 94 -10.76 16.64 6.36
C GLY A 94 -9.41 16.01 6.64
N TYR A 95 -8.35 16.56 6.04
CA TYR A 95 -6.98 16.17 6.37
C TYR A 95 -6.03 17.37 6.28
N ASN A 96 -5.02 17.38 7.14
CA ASN A 96 -3.89 18.29 7.05
C ASN A 96 -2.64 17.46 6.80
N SER A 97 -2.09 17.55 5.59
CA SER A 97 -0.95 16.72 5.18
C SER A 97 0.39 17.14 5.76
N LEU A 98 0.41 18.22 6.56
CA LEU A 98 1.60 18.63 7.31
C LEU A 98 1.60 18.13 8.75
N THR A 99 0.46 18.24 9.44
CA THR A 99 0.37 18.00 10.88
C THR A 99 -0.46 16.77 11.25
N GLY A 100 -1.28 16.26 10.33
CA GLY A 100 -2.29 15.27 10.66
C GLY A 100 -3.31 15.80 11.66
N ALA A 101 -3.85 14.89 12.49
CA ALA A 101 -4.71 15.24 13.62
C ALA A 101 -3.87 15.56 14.86
N ASP A 102 -4.38 16.43 15.73
CA ASP A 102 -3.80 16.68 17.06
C ASP A 102 -4.05 15.51 18.03
N GLU A 103 -3.54 15.62 19.26
CA GLU A 103 -3.69 14.57 20.30
C GLU A 103 -5.16 14.29 20.67
N SER A 104 -6.06 15.25 20.42
CA SER A 104 -7.50 15.12 20.64
C SER A 104 -8.25 14.61 19.39
N GLY A 105 -7.54 14.33 18.30
CA GLY A 105 -8.11 13.88 17.03
C GLY A 105 -8.65 15.01 16.14
N ASN A 106 -8.45 16.29 16.49
CA ASN A 106 -8.91 17.39 15.66
C ASN A 106 -7.95 17.61 14.48
N VAL A 107 -8.52 17.92 13.32
CA VAL A 107 -7.75 18.21 12.11
C VAL A 107 -7.92 19.69 11.76
N ASP A 108 -6.81 20.44 11.76
CA ASP A 108 -6.81 21.82 11.28
C ASP A 108 -6.81 21.87 9.75
N ILE A 109 -7.99 22.07 9.17
CA ILE A 109 -8.18 22.30 7.73
C ILE A 109 -8.41 23.78 7.40
N SER A 110 -8.14 24.70 8.32
CA SER A 110 -8.43 26.12 8.13
C SER A 110 -7.59 26.74 7.01
N ASP A 111 -8.19 27.70 6.31
CA ASP A 111 -7.53 28.47 5.25
C ASP A 111 -7.50 29.94 5.63
N GLU A 112 -6.84 30.30 6.72
CA GLU A 112 -6.93 31.67 7.26
C GLU A 112 -6.14 32.69 6.43
N LYS A 113 -5.04 32.26 5.79
CA LYS A 113 -4.05 33.17 5.20
C LYS A 113 -4.11 33.30 3.68
N SER A 114 -4.20 32.17 2.97
CA SER A 114 -4.19 32.17 1.51
C SER A 114 -5.59 32.45 0.95
N LYS A 115 -6.61 31.73 1.43
CA LYS A 115 -7.98 31.74 0.91
C LYS A 115 -8.12 31.12 -0.48
N HIS A 116 -7.05 30.61 -1.08
CA HIS A 116 -7.07 29.97 -2.39
C HIS A 116 -7.89 28.66 -2.35
N GLY A 117 -7.64 27.77 -1.39
CA GLY A 117 -8.38 26.53 -1.23
C GLY A 117 -9.87 26.75 -0.95
N SER A 118 -10.20 27.81 -0.20
CA SER A 118 -11.58 28.25 -0.03
C SER A 118 -12.22 28.63 -1.37
N ALA A 119 -11.55 29.42 -2.21
CA ALA A 119 -12.05 29.79 -3.54
C ALA A 119 -12.18 28.60 -4.50
N VAL A 120 -11.26 27.64 -4.43
CA VAL A 120 -11.31 26.40 -5.23
C VAL A 120 -12.50 25.53 -4.79
N ALA A 121 -12.62 25.25 -3.50
CA ALA A 121 -13.74 24.48 -2.95
C ALA A 121 -15.08 25.21 -3.15
N GLY A 122 -15.09 26.55 -3.08
CA GLY A 122 -16.26 27.38 -3.25
C GLY A 122 -16.87 27.28 -4.64
N ASN A 123 -16.05 27.25 -5.69
CA ASN A 123 -16.57 27.11 -7.06
C ASN A 123 -17.17 25.72 -7.27
N ILE A 124 -16.52 24.68 -6.74
CA ILE A 124 -17.05 23.31 -6.77
C ILE A 124 -18.37 23.24 -5.99
N ALA A 125 -18.43 23.86 -4.80
CA ALA A 125 -19.65 23.88 -3.98
C ALA A 125 -20.79 24.62 -4.69
N MET A 126 -20.52 25.77 -5.31
CA MET A 126 -21.53 26.48 -6.11
C MET A 126 -22.11 25.57 -7.20
N LEU A 127 -21.28 24.84 -7.96
CA LEU A 127 -21.77 23.91 -8.97
C LEU A 127 -22.60 22.76 -8.38
N ILE A 128 -22.17 22.17 -7.25
CA ILE A 128 -22.93 21.11 -6.59
C ILE A 128 -24.33 21.61 -6.22
N ARG A 129 -24.41 22.80 -5.62
CA ARG A 129 -25.68 23.42 -5.21
C ARG A 129 -26.54 23.85 -6.40
N GLU A 130 -25.92 24.39 -7.45
CA GLU A 130 -26.62 24.75 -8.69
C GLU A 130 -27.33 23.56 -9.32
N PHE A 131 -26.78 22.35 -9.17
CA PHE A 131 -27.38 21.12 -9.67
C PHE A 131 -28.24 20.39 -8.62
N GLY A 132 -28.32 20.87 -7.37
CA GLY A 132 -29.05 20.20 -6.28
C GLY A 132 -28.48 18.84 -5.89
N LEU A 133 -27.15 18.69 -5.96
CA LEU A 133 -26.44 17.42 -5.80
C LEU A 133 -25.74 17.26 -4.45
N GLU A 134 -26.08 18.06 -3.44
CA GLU A 134 -25.41 18.05 -2.13
C GLU A 134 -25.47 16.67 -1.46
N ASN A 135 -26.51 15.87 -1.69
CA ASN A 135 -26.61 14.51 -1.17
C ASN A 135 -25.73 13.49 -1.93
N TYR A 136 -25.31 13.81 -3.15
CA TYR A 136 -24.74 12.85 -4.10
C TYR A 136 -23.30 13.16 -4.50
N ILE A 137 -22.85 14.40 -4.33
CA ILE A 137 -21.47 14.82 -4.55
C ILE A 137 -21.00 15.59 -3.31
N LYS A 138 -19.89 15.16 -2.72
CA LYS A 138 -19.31 15.77 -1.52
C LYS A 138 -17.90 16.28 -1.78
N ILE A 139 -17.52 17.35 -1.10
CA ILE A 139 -16.16 17.86 -1.06
C ILE A 139 -15.45 17.28 0.18
N TYR A 140 -14.21 16.82 0.00
CA TYR A 140 -13.31 16.43 1.09
C TYR A 140 -12.09 17.37 1.08
N PRO A 141 -12.02 18.36 2.00
CA PRO A 141 -10.91 19.31 2.05
C PRO A 141 -9.61 18.65 2.56
N ILE A 142 -8.50 18.86 1.84
CA ILE A 142 -7.16 18.44 2.24
C ILE A 142 -6.23 19.65 2.20
N LYS A 143 -5.81 20.12 3.38
CA LYS A 143 -4.84 21.20 3.53
C LYS A 143 -3.43 20.67 3.29
N ALA A 144 -2.71 21.28 2.35
CA ALA A 144 -1.39 20.80 1.90
C ALA A 144 -0.28 21.85 1.87
N ASN A 145 -0.56 23.12 2.20
CA ASN A 145 0.45 24.16 2.34
C ASN A 145 0.79 24.45 3.80
N ASP A 146 1.99 24.97 4.03
CA ASP A 146 2.31 25.57 5.32
C ASP A 146 1.63 26.95 5.42
N GLN A 147 1.57 27.53 6.60
CA GLN A 147 0.92 28.82 6.80
C GLN A 147 1.57 30.01 6.04
N LYS A 148 2.55 29.78 5.13
CA LYS A 148 3.11 30.80 4.24
C LYS A 148 2.66 30.57 2.79
N ALA A 149 1.78 31.44 2.29
CA ALA A 149 1.41 31.58 0.87
C ALA A 149 1.05 30.25 0.14
N ASP A 150 0.89 30.32 -1.19
CA ASP A 150 0.54 29.18 -2.05
C ASP A 150 1.76 28.30 -2.39
N THR A 151 2.55 27.95 -1.38
CA THR A 151 3.75 27.11 -1.55
C THR A 151 3.50 25.70 -1.04
N PHE A 152 3.82 24.71 -1.89
CA PHE A 152 3.53 23.30 -1.63
C PHE A 152 4.81 22.47 -1.68
N LYS A 153 5.07 21.70 -0.62
CA LYS A 153 6.17 20.73 -0.59
C LYS A 153 5.72 19.42 -1.22
N LEU A 154 6.56 18.80 -2.05
CA LEU A 154 6.22 17.51 -2.68
C LEU A 154 5.91 16.43 -1.64
N THR A 155 6.59 16.41 -0.49
CA THR A 155 6.30 15.48 0.61
C THR A 155 4.89 15.66 1.21
N SER A 156 4.44 16.90 1.34
CA SER A 156 3.06 17.23 1.76
C SER A 156 2.06 16.76 0.70
N LEU A 157 2.32 17.03 -0.58
CA LEU A 157 1.45 16.61 -1.69
C LEU A 157 1.38 15.08 -1.83
N THR A 158 2.49 14.36 -1.63
CA THR A 158 2.54 12.89 -1.54
C THR A 158 1.60 12.38 -0.46
N SER A 159 1.68 12.96 0.74
CA SER A 159 0.81 12.58 1.86
C SER A 159 -0.66 12.91 1.59
N ALA A 160 -0.94 14.06 0.97
CA ALA A 160 -2.28 14.47 0.58
C ALA A 160 -2.91 13.52 -0.46
N LEU A 161 -2.16 13.16 -1.52
CA LEU A 161 -2.62 12.22 -2.55
C LEU A 161 -2.90 10.83 -1.98
N ASN A 162 -1.99 10.33 -1.13
CA ASN A 162 -2.19 9.05 -0.47
C ASN A 162 -3.42 9.07 0.44
N TRP A 163 -3.65 10.15 1.20
CA TRP A 163 -4.85 10.29 2.03
C TRP A 163 -6.13 10.36 1.18
N ALA A 164 -6.11 11.15 0.11
CA ALA A 164 -7.26 11.30 -0.80
C ALA A 164 -7.73 9.94 -1.32
N VAL A 165 -6.79 9.07 -1.70
CA VAL A 165 -7.08 7.73 -2.21
C VAL A 165 -7.43 6.75 -1.10
N ASN A 166 -6.61 6.66 -0.06
CA ASN A 166 -6.67 5.57 0.90
C ASN A 166 -7.71 5.79 1.99
N ASN A 167 -7.89 7.04 2.41
CA ASN A 167 -8.71 7.41 3.57
C ASN A 167 -10.00 8.10 3.12
N ALA A 168 -9.88 9.16 2.31
CA ALA A 168 -11.06 9.88 1.81
C ALA A 168 -11.84 9.09 0.74
N LYS A 169 -11.22 8.05 0.16
CA LYS A 169 -11.79 7.23 -0.93
C LYS A 169 -12.32 8.11 -2.07
N ALA A 170 -11.58 9.16 -2.40
CA ALA A 170 -12.01 10.14 -3.37
C ALA A 170 -12.15 9.52 -4.78
N ASP A 171 -13.27 9.80 -5.45
CA ASP A 171 -13.46 9.46 -6.87
C ASP A 171 -12.70 10.45 -7.76
N VAL A 172 -12.57 11.70 -7.31
CA VAL A 172 -11.89 12.79 -8.01
C VAL A 172 -10.95 13.51 -7.05
N VAL A 173 -9.75 13.84 -7.50
CA VAL A 173 -8.79 14.66 -6.75
C VAL A 173 -8.50 15.92 -7.54
N ASN A 174 -8.90 17.08 -7.00
CA ASN A 174 -8.59 18.38 -7.56
C ASN A 174 -7.26 18.90 -6.99
N MET A 175 -6.30 19.18 -7.86
CA MET A 175 -5.00 19.78 -7.54
C MET A 175 -4.82 21.10 -8.28
N SER A 176 -5.26 22.20 -7.66
CA SER A 176 -5.15 23.56 -8.21
C SER A 176 -3.80 24.20 -7.87
N LEU A 177 -2.73 23.44 -8.06
CA LEU A 177 -1.37 23.73 -7.61
C LEU A 177 -0.33 23.00 -8.47
N GLY A 178 0.93 23.39 -8.36
CA GLY A 178 2.03 22.67 -8.99
C GLY A 178 3.36 23.41 -8.99
N LEU A 179 4.36 22.79 -9.62
CA LEU A 179 5.71 23.31 -9.79
C LEU A 179 6.19 23.04 -11.22
N THR A 180 7.00 23.94 -11.78
CA THR A 180 7.68 23.64 -13.05
C THR A 180 8.80 22.61 -12.83
N ALA A 181 9.19 21.89 -13.89
CA ALA A 181 10.39 21.05 -13.86
C ALA A 181 11.64 21.84 -13.44
N GLU A 182 11.77 23.10 -13.89
CA GLU A 182 12.85 24.00 -13.45
C GLU A 182 12.79 24.25 -11.93
N ASN A 183 11.62 24.52 -11.36
CA ASN A 183 11.49 24.70 -9.91
C ASN A 183 11.89 23.44 -9.13
N ILE A 184 11.52 22.26 -9.63
CA ILE A 184 11.91 20.97 -9.03
C ILE A 184 13.44 20.80 -9.09
N ALA A 185 14.05 21.06 -10.25
CA ALA A 185 15.50 21.01 -10.43
C ALA A 185 16.25 21.99 -9.50
N ASP A 186 15.73 23.21 -9.34
CA ASP A 186 16.29 24.21 -8.45
C ASP A 186 16.18 23.80 -6.97
N LEU A 187 15.06 23.21 -6.55
CA LEU A 187 14.92 22.69 -5.20
C LEU A 187 15.95 21.59 -4.91
N LYS A 188 16.20 20.71 -5.88
CA LYS A 188 17.23 19.65 -5.77
C LYS A 188 18.64 20.22 -5.69
N LYS A 189 18.97 21.15 -6.59
CA LYS A 189 20.27 21.86 -6.59
C LYS A 189 20.54 22.55 -5.26
N ASN A 190 19.50 23.11 -4.63
CA ASN A 190 19.59 23.78 -3.34
C ASN A 190 19.38 22.85 -2.13
N LYS A 191 19.36 21.51 -2.31
CA LYS A 191 19.17 20.51 -1.25
C LYS A 191 17.89 20.69 -0.43
N LYS A 192 16.84 21.25 -1.06
CA LYS A 192 15.49 21.41 -0.47
C LYS A 192 14.52 20.32 -0.93
N LEU A 193 14.95 19.48 -1.85
CA LEU A 193 14.23 18.31 -2.36
C LEU A 193 15.26 17.23 -2.71
N THR A 194 14.97 15.99 -2.38
CA THR A 194 15.77 14.82 -2.73
C THR A 194 15.16 14.07 -3.91
N ASP A 195 15.97 13.26 -4.61
CA ASP A 195 15.47 12.36 -5.66
C ASP A 195 14.40 11.38 -5.11
N THR A 196 14.57 10.94 -3.86
CA THR A 196 13.61 10.06 -3.17
C THR A 196 12.26 10.74 -2.98
N GLU A 197 12.23 12.01 -2.57
CA GLU A 197 10.98 12.76 -2.37
C GLU A 197 10.26 13.05 -3.69
N GLU A 198 11.00 13.39 -4.75
CA GLU A 198 10.44 13.57 -6.10
C GLU A 198 9.86 12.25 -6.63
N SER A 199 10.60 11.14 -6.49
CA SER A 199 10.15 9.81 -6.89
C SER A 199 8.92 9.36 -6.10
N ALA A 200 8.87 9.64 -4.79
CA ALA A 200 7.72 9.35 -3.96
C ALA A 200 6.48 10.13 -4.41
N PHE A 201 6.62 11.39 -4.82
CA PHE A 201 5.52 12.17 -5.37
C PHE A 201 5.04 11.63 -6.72
N ALA A 202 5.95 11.32 -7.64
CA ALA A 202 5.59 10.69 -8.92
C ALA A 202 4.93 9.31 -8.75
N THR A 203 5.25 8.59 -7.66
CA THR A 203 4.63 7.32 -7.27
C THR A 203 3.23 7.54 -6.69
N ALA A 204 3.04 8.57 -5.85
CA ALA A 204 1.74 8.93 -5.31
C ALA A 204 0.77 9.41 -6.40
N VAL A 205 1.22 10.19 -7.38
CA VAL A 205 0.39 10.59 -8.54
C VAL A 205 -0.01 9.36 -9.36
N GLU A 206 0.93 8.45 -9.63
CA GLU A 206 0.67 7.19 -10.34
C GLU A 206 -0.38 6.34 -9.60
N ASN A 207 -0.26 6.20 -8.28
CA ASN A 207 -1.25 5.50 -7.47
C ASN A 207 -2.61 6.23 -7.47
N ALA A 208 -2.61 7.56 -7.37
CA ALA A 208 -3.83 8.35 -7.35
C ALA A 208 -4.61 8.23 -8.66
N ARG A 209 -3.98 8.39 -9.82
CA ARG A 209 -4.68 8.30 -11.13
C ARG A 209 -5.29 6.93 -11.43
N ARG A 210 -4.84 5.87 -10.72
CA ARG A 210 -5.40 4.51 -10.86
C ARG A 210 -6.63 4.29 -9.99
N ASN A 211 -6.78 5.06 -8.91
CA ASN A 211 -7.86 4.93 -7.96
C ASN A 211 -8.87 6.09 -8.04
N SER A 212 -8.45 7.24 -8.56
CA SER A 212 -9.23 8.48 -8.64
C SER A 212 -8.94 9.19 -9.95
N VAL A 213 -9.85 10.03 -10.43
CA VAL A 213 -9.56 10.97 -11.51
C VAL A 213 -8.76 12.13 -10.93
N VAL A 214 -7.47 12.22 -11.24
CA VAL A 214 -6.64 13.36 -10.82
C VAL A 214 -6.82 14.48 -11.84
N VAL A 215 -7.36 15.60 -11.39
CA VAL A 215 -7.56 16.82 -12.18
C VAL A 215 -6.57 17.87 -11.69
N ALA A 216 -5.74 18.43 -12.58
CA ALA A 216 -4.69 19.37 -12.19
C ALA A 216 -4.65 20.62 -13.06
N ALA A 217 -4.35 21.76 -12.43
CA ALA A 217 -4.17 23.04 -13.10
C ALA A 217 -2.90 23.04 -13.97
N ALA A 218 -2.98 23.48 -15.24
CA ALA A 218 -1.84 23.50 -16.16
C ALA A 218 -0.75 24.53 -15.79
N GLY A 219 -1.02 25.46 -14.88
CA GLY A 219 -0.10 26.52 -14.48
C GLY A 219 -0.32 27.83 -15.26
N ASN A 220 0.13 28.93 -14.67
CA ASN A 220 -0.18 30.31 -15.11
C ASN A 220 1.07 31.06 -15.61
N ASN A 221 2.04 30.35 -16.18
CA ASN A 221 3.39 30.87 -16.50
C ASN A 221 3.56 31.29 -17.97
N LYS A 222 2.51 31.24 -18.79
CA LYS A 222 2.55 31.56 -20.24
C LYS A 222 3.46 30.64 -21.04
N LYS A 223 3.71 29.41 -20.58
CA LYS A 223 4.66 28.50 -21.22
C LYS A 223 4.00 27.47 -22.12
N SER A 224 4.65 27.18 -23.25
CA SER A 224 4.32 26.03 -24.09
C SER A 224 5.02 24.77 -23.57
N ASP A 225 4.47 23.60 -23.84
CA ASP A 225 5.06 22.30 -23.50
C ASP A 225 6.29 21.89 -24.34
N GLN A 226 6.75 22.74 -25.26
CA GLN A 226 7.90 22.46 -26.15
C GLN A 226 9.25 22.44 -25.41
N ASN A 227 9.32 23.04 -24.23
CA ASN A 227 10.50 23.03 -23.38
C ASN A 227 10.23 22.16 -22.14
N ALA A 228 11.02 21.10 -21.96
CA ALA A 228 10.86 20.18 -20.84
C ALA A 228 10.97 20.86 -19.46
N ASN A 229 11.77 21.93 -19.35
CA ASN A 229 11.93 22.70 -18.11
C ASN A 229 10.68 23.50 -17.73
N ASP A 230 9.81 23.79 -18.71
CA ASP A 230 8.59 24.56 -18.54
C ASP A 230 7.36 23.69 -18.23
N LEU A 231 7.50 22.35 -18.26
CA LEU A 231 6.41 21.43 -17.91
C LEU A 231 5.99 21.63 -16.45
N PHE A 232 4.68 21.67 -16.22
CA PHE A 232 4.09 21.97 -14.92
C PHE A 232 3.49 20.72 -14.27
N TYR A 233 4.03 20.30 -13.12
CA TYR A 233 3.62 19.07 -12.45
C TYR A 233 2.73 19.36 -11.22
N PRO A 234 1.67 18.57 -11.00
CA PRO A 234 1.42 17.26 -11.60
C PRO A 234 0.67 17.24 -12.95
N ALA A 235 0.24 18.39 -13.48
CA ALA A 235 -0.54 18.46 -14.72
C ALA A 235 0.15 17.85 -15.96
N ALA A 236 1.48 17.87 -16.01
CA ALA A 236 2.27 17.27 -17.08
C ALA A 236 2.47 15.75 -16.91
N TYR A 237 2.05 15.13 -15.81
CA TYR A 237 2.11 13.67 -15.68
C TYR A 237 1.08 13.02 -16.61
N PRO A 238 1.45 12.01 -17.40
CA PRO A 238 0.51 11.28 -18.22
C PRO A 238 -0.63 10.64 -17.40
N GLY A 239 -1.85 10.71 -17.94
CA GLY A 239 -3.06 10.19 -17.29
C GLY A 239 -3.67 11.12 -16.24
N VAL A 240 -3.06 12.26 -15.94
CA VAL A 240 -3.70 13.36 -15.21
C VAL A 240 -4.57 14.16 -16.17
N VAL A 241 -5.80 14.50 -15.76
CA VAL A 241 -6.69 15.38 -16.52
C VAL A 241 -6.25 16.83 -16.28
N SER A 242 -5.41 17.32 -17.16
CA SER A 242 -4.75 18.60 -17.02
C SER A 242 -5.51 19.73 -17.70
N VAL A 243 -5.70 20.84 -16.99
CA VAL A 243 -6.71 21.84 -17.34
C VAL A 243 -6.08 23.21 -17.60
N MET A 244 -6.22 23.66 -18.84
CA MET A 244 -5.82 24.98 -19.30
C MET A 244 -6.91 26.03 -19.05
N ASN A 245 -6.52 27.30 -18.96
CA ASN A 245 -7.42 28.39 -18.64
C ASN A 245 -8.03 29.02 -19.91
N GLN A 246 -9.35 28.93 -20.03
CA GLN A 246 -10.15 29.56 -21.08
C GLN A 246 -10.73 30.90 -20.63
N TYR A 247 -10.74 31.87 -21.54
CA TYR A 247 -11.59 33.05 -21.44
C TYR A 247 -12.40 33.17 -22.73
N LYS A 248 -13.71 32.98 -22.63
CA LYS A 248 -14.62 32.95 -23.79
C LYS A 248 -14.12 31.96 -24.85
N ASN A 249 -13.92 32.39 -26.10
CA ASN A 249 -13.56 31.52 -27.22
C ASN A 249 -12.04 31.37 -27.41
N GLU A 250 -11.25 31.83 -26.43
CA GLU A 250 -9.80 31.86 -26.52
C GLU A 250 -9.15 31.22 -25.29
N LEU A 251 -7.93 30.73 -25.48
CA LEU A 251 -7.10 30.36 -24.36
C LEU A 251 -6.55 31.63 -23.69
N TYR A 252 -6.76 31.75 -22.38
CA TYR A 252 -6.34 32.91 -21.63
C TYR A 252 -4.82 33.08 -21.65
N SER A 253 -4.36 34.33 -21.76
CA SER A 253 -2.96 34.65 -22.05
C SER A 253 -1.96 34.12 -21.03
N THR A 254 -2.35 33.94 -19.75
CA THR A 254 -1.47 33.40 -18.70
C THR A 254 -1.36 31.88 -18.69
N SER A 255 -2.27 31.15 -19.36
CA SER A 255 -2.30 29.69 -19.33
C SER A 255 -1.03 29.12 -19.94
N ASN A 256 -0.44 28.13 -19.26
CA ASN A 256 0.42 27.17 -19.94
C ASN A 256 -0.43 26.36 -20.93
N PHE A 257 0.21 25.83 -21.98
CA PHE A 257 -0.50 25.19 -23.10
C PHE A 257 0.38 24.21 -23.87
N GLY A 258 -0.24 23.34 -24.67
CA GLY A 258 0.43 22.33 -25.48
C GLY A 258 -0.26 20.97 -25.43
N ALA A 259 0.19 20.03 -26.27
CA ALA A 259 -0.41 18.70 -26.41
C ALA A 259 -0.30 17.85 -25.13
N THR A 260 0.60 18.21 -24.22
CA THR A 260 0.73 17.61 -22.88
C THR A 260 -0.49 17.89 -21.99
N TYR A 261 -1.20 19.01 -22.22
CA TYR A 261 -2.35 19.41 -21.40
C TYR A 261 -3.67 18.95 -22.04
N THR A 262 -4.59 18.40 -21.24
CA THR A 262 -5.73 17.59 -21.73
C THR A 262 -6.83 18.40 -22.40
N LEU A 263 -7.28 19.47 -21.75
CA LEU A 263 -8.43 20.27 -22.20
C LEU A 263 -8.42 21.67 -21.56
N CYS A 264 -9.29 22.55 -22.06
CA CYS A 264 -9.52 23.89 -21.51
C CYS A 264 -10.83 23.94 -20.72
N ALA A 265 -10.90 24.80 -19.71
CA ALA A 265 -12.15 25.15 -19.04
C ALA A 265 -12.13 26.62 -18.61
N PRO A 266 -13.31 27.24 -18.35
CA PRO A 266 -13.39 28.62 -17.90
C PRO A 266 -12.53 28.88 -16.66
N GLY A 267 -11.60 29.82 -16.73
CA GLY A 267 -10.72 30.16 -15.60
C GLY A 267 -10.46 31.65 -15.46
N TYR A 268 -11.19 32.52 -16.15
CA TYR A 268 -11.07 33.96 -16.03
C TYR A 268 -12.39 34.60 -15.60
N GLY A 269 -12.33 35.41 -14.54
CA GLY A 269 -13.51 36.12 -14.07
C GLY A 269 -14.51 35.22 -13.34
N ILE A 270 -14.02 34.20 -12.62
CA ILE A 270 -14.83 33.16 -11.99
C ILE A 270 -15.32 33.61 -10.63
N TRP A 271 -16.64 33.65 -10.43
CA TRP A 271 -17.26 34.01 -9.16
C TRP A 271 -17.22 32.82 -8.19
N THR A 272 -16.74 33.04 -6.97
CA THR A 272 -16.58 31.99 -5.95
C THR A 272 -16.54 32.60 -4.54
N SER A 273 -16.48 31.78 -3.50
CA SER A 273 -16.16 32.24 -2.15
C SER A 273 -14.78 32.89 -2.15
N LYS A 274 -14.72 34.15 -1.75
CA LYS A 274 -13.49 34.92 -1.64
C LYS A 274 -13.36 35.29 -0.17
N GLY A 275 -12.72 34.43 0.61
CA GLY A 275 -12.69 34.56 2.07
C GLY A 275 -11.84 35.72 2.63
N TYR A 276 -11.75 36.84 1.92
CA TYR A 276 -11.33 38.12 2.48
C TYR A 276 -12.51 38.76 3.19
N GLN A 277 -12.44 38.88 4.52
CA GLN A 277 -13.39 39.67 5.28
C GLN A 277 -13.14 41.16 5.00
N THR A 278 -13.75 41.73 3.95
CA THR A 278 -14.29 43.09 3.97
C THR A 278 -15.27 43.26 2.81
N ALA A 279 -16.52 43.63 3.13
CA ALA A 279 -17.69 43.90 2.26
C ALA A 279 -18.47 42.70 1.66
N SER A 280 -17.84 41.64 1.14
CA SER A 280 -18.55 40.44 0.66
C SER A 280 -17.73 39.18 0.90
N THR A 281 -18.38 38.07 1.25
CA THR A 281 -17.75 36.75 1.38
C THR A 281 -17.48 36.11 0.00
N TYR A 282 -17.99 36.71 -1.07
CA TYR A 282 -17.81 36.27 -2.46
C TYR A 282 -16.94 37.24 -3.26
N GLY A 283 -16.34 36.72 -4.32
CA GLY A 283 -15.59 37.53 -5.25
C GLY A 283 -15.15 36.80 -6.50
N THR A 284 -14.45 37.53 -7.36
CA THR A 284 -13.94 37.02 -8.62
C THR A 284 -12.49 36.56 -8.49
N GLU A 285 -12.20 35.36 -8.97
CA GLU A 285 -10.88 34.75 -9.08
C GLU A 285 -10.55 34.36 -10.53
N GLN A 286 -9.27 34.08 -10.79
CA GLN A 286 -8.80 33.69 -12.11
C GLN A 286 -7.55 32.79 -12.04
N GLY A 287 -7.42 31.89 -13.00
CA GLY A 287 -6.28 31.00 -13.15
C GLY A 287 -6.70 29.62 -13.65
N THR A 288 -5.71 28.83 -14.03
CA THR A 288 -5.90 27.38 -14.28
C THR A 288 -6.44 26.64 -13.04
N SER A 289 -6.20 27.17 -11.84
CA SER A 289 -6.82 26.72 -10.58
C SER A 289 -8.34 26.70 -10.63
N MET A 290 -8.96 27.77 -11.16
CA MET A 290 -10.41 27.87 -11.28
C MET A 290 -10.91 27.01 -12.45
N ALA A 291 -10.16 26.94 -13.55
CA ALA A 291 -10.50 26.04 -14.65
C ALA A 291 -10.59 24.57 -14.20
N ALA A 292 -9.63 24.12 -13.38
CA ALA A 292 -9.59 22.75 -12.85
C ALA A 292 -10.86 22.38 -12.05
N THR A 293 -11.46 23.33 -11.34
CA THR A 293 -12.67 23.06 -10.53
C THR A 293 -13.87 22.61 -11.37
N PHE A 294 -14.08 23.20 -12.54
CA PHE A 294 -15.18 22.81 -13.44
C PHE A 294 -14.99 21.40 -13.97
N VAL A 295 -13.74 21.02 -14.26
CA VAL A 295 -13.40 19.67 -14.74
C VAL A 295 -13.48 18.64 -13.63
N SER A 296 -13.13 19.01 -12.40
CA SER A 296 -13.33 18.18 -11.20
C SER A 296 -14.82 17.91 -10.97
N PHE A 297 -15.66 18.94 -11.05
CA PHE A 297 -17.11 18.78 -10.99
C PHE A 297 -17.64 17.92 -12.15
N ALA A 298 -17.22 18.17 -13.39
CA ALA A 298 -17.62 17.38 -14.55
C ALA A 298 -17.24 15.90 -14.42
N SER A 299 -16.04 15.61 -13.88
CA SER A 299 -15.58 14.24 -13.61
C SER A 299 -16.46 13.55 -12.56
N ALA A 300 -16.83 14.27 -11.50
CA ALA A 300 -17.73 13.75 -10.47
C ALA A 300 -19.16 13.54 -11.00
N LEU A 301 -19.65 14.46 -11.83
CA LEU A 301 -20.95 14.39 -12.49
C LEU A 301 -21.01 13.19 -13.44
N LEU A 302 -19.94 12.92 -14.19
CA LEU A 302 -19.83 11.73 -15.02
C LEU A 302 -19.80 10.46 -14.17
N LYS A 303 -19.05 10.42 -13.07
CA LYS A 303 -19.06 9.26 -12.15
C LYS A 303 -20.46 9.02 -11.58
N LEU A 304 -21.18 10.09 -11.22
CA LEU A 304 -22.55 10.02 -10.73
C LEU A 304 -23.49 9.46 -11.81
N ARG A 305 -23.37 9.92 -13.06
CA ARG A 305 -24.12 9.37 -14.20
C ARG A 305 -23.92 7.86 -14.35
N TYR A 306 -22.68 7.39 -14.30
CA TYR A 306 -22.38 5.95 -14.35
C TYR A 306 -23.08 5.18 -13.22
N LYS A 307 -23.10 5.71 -11.99
CA LYS A 307 -23.84 5.10 -10.87
C LYS A 307 -25.36 5.06 -11.15
N VAL A 308 -25.95 6.15 -11.62
CA VAL A 308 -27.39 6.25 -11.96
C VAL A 308 -27.79 5.27 -13.08
N GLU A 309 -26.92 5.11 -14.08
CA GLU A 309 -27.13 4.18 -15.20
C GLU A 309 -26.79 2.72 -14.87
N GLY A 310 -26.28 2.44 -13.66
CA GLY A 310 -25.89 1.09 -13.23
C GLY A 310 -24.67 0.53 -13.98
N ARG A 311 -23.77 1.42 -14.42
CA ARG A 311 -22.55 1.09 -15.18
C ARG A 311 -21.32 1.16 -14.28
N ASP A 312 -20.41 0.21 -14.44
CA ASP A 312 -19.09 0.25 -13.79
C ASP A 312 -18.05 0.96 -14.66
N ILE A 313 -17.19 1.73 -14.01
CA ILE A 313 -16.06 2.38 -14.66
C ILE A 313 -14.91 2.60 -13.67
N ASN A 314 -13.70 2.24 -14.10
CA ASN A 314 -12.48 2.55 -13.37
C ASN A 314 -12.02 3.98 -13.65
N SER A 315 -11.20 4.52 -12.75
CA SER A 315 -10.81 5.94 -12.77
C SER A 315 -9.99 6.33 -14.01
N VAL A 316 -9.21 5.41 -14.58
CA VAL A 316 -8.43 5.67 -15.82
C VAL A 316 -9.35 5.81 -17.03
N LYS A 317 -10.34 4.90 -17.18
CA LYS A 317 -11.38 5.00 -18.22
C LYS A 317 -12.24 6.24 -18.02
N LEU A 318 -12.62 6.56 -16.78
CA LEU A 318 -13.41 7.75 -16.45
C LEU A 318 -12.69 9.04 -16.87
N ALA A 319 -11.42 9.19 -16.50
CA ALA A 319 -10.58 10.34 -16.85
C ALA A 319 -10.52 10.58 -18.38
N LYS A 320 -10.37 9.50 -19.16
CA LYS A 320 -10.40 9.59 -20.63
C LYS A 320 -11.78 9.94 -21.17
N THR A 321 -12.83 9.38 -20.57
CA THR A 321 -14.21 9.59 -21.01
C THR A 321 -14.60 11.07 -20.91
N VAL A 322 -14.19 11.75 -19.83
CA VAL A 322 -14.44 13.20 -19.65
C VAL A 322 -13.98 14.00 -20.88
N SER A 323 -12.76 13.79 -21.36
CA SER A 323 -12.23 14.48 -22.55
C SER A 323 -12.79 13.95 -23.87
N ALA A 324 -13.08 12.64 -23.94
CA ALA A 324 -13.58 12.02 -25.16
C ALA A 324 -14.98 12.52 -25.54
N LEU A 325 -15.84 12.80 -24.56
CA LEU A 325 -17.20 13.30 -24.78
C LEU A 325 -17.24 14.76 -25.27
N LEU A 326 -16.18 15.55 -25.07
CA LEU A 326 -16.17 16.95 -25.46
C LEU A 326 -16.08 17.11 -26.98
N THR A 327 -16.96 17.94 -27.52
CA THR A 327 -17.12 18.21 -28.96
C THR A 327 -16.62 19.59 -29.36
N LYS A 328 -16.66 20.56 -28.43
CA LYS A 328 -16.27 21.95 -28.69
C LYS A 328 -14.75 22.13 -28.61
N THR A 329 -14.21 22.99 -29.48
CA THR A 329 -12.77 23.26 -29.56
C THR A 329 -12.47 24.75 -29.71
N LEU A 330 -11.36 25.20 -29.14
CA LEU A 330 -10.73 26.50 -29.43
C LEU A 330 -9.34 26.28 -30.03
N VAL A 331 -8.78 27.28 -30.72
CA VAL A 331 -7.47 27.16 -31.39
C VAL A 331 -6.49 28.18 -30.82
N LYS A 332 -5.26 27.75 -30.56
CA LYS A 332 -4.11 28.63 -30.26
C LYS A 332 -2.87 28.12 -30.98
N ASN A 333 -2.20 28.98 -31.74
CA ASN A 333 -1.00 28.64 -32.53
C ASN A 333 -1.23 27.39 -33.41
N ASP A 334 -2.35 27.34 -34.12
CA ASP A 334 -2.79 26.21 -34.96
C ASP A 334 -3.01 24.88 -34.21
N LEU A 335 -2.91 24.87 -32.88
CA LEU A 335 -3.22 23.72 -32.04
C LEU A 335 -4.68 23.80 -31.57
N PRO A 336 -5.51 22.79 -31.90
CA PRO A 336 -6.87 22.71 -31.39
C PRO A 336 -6.87 22.15 -29.97
N PHE A 337 -7.65 22.78 -29.10
CA PHE A 337 -7.87 22.34 -27.72
C PHE A 337 -9.36 22.13 -27.49
N LYS A 338 -9.74 20.94 -27.04
CA LYS A 338 -11.11 20.71 -26.54
C LYS A 338 -11.36 21.58 -25.32
N TYR A 339 -12.57 22.11 -25.18
CA TYR A 339 -12.97 22.79 -23.95
C TYR A 339 -14.23 22.18 -23.34
N LEU A 340 -14.32 22.30 -22.01
CA LEU A 340 -15.38 21.69 -21.23
C LEU A 340 -16.75 22.29 -21.56
N ASP A 341 -17.71 21.38 -21.72
CA ASP A 341 -19.14 21.62 -21.85
C ASP A 341 -19.86 20.55 -21.01
N LEU A 342 -20.69 20.95 -20.05
CA LEU A 342 -21.31 20.01 -19.10
C LEU A 342 -22.44 19.21 -19.77
N LYS A 343 -23.12 19.78 -20.77
CA LYS A 343 -24.16 19.08 -21.52
C LYS A 343 -23.61 17.81 -22.16
N SER A 344 -22.48 17.90 -22.84
CA SER A 344 -21.80 16.76 -23.45
C SER A 344 -21.43 15.67 -22.43
N VAL A 345 -21.07 16.05 -21.21
CA VAL A 345 -20.76 15.10 -20.12
C VAL A 345 -22.01 14.33 -19.67
N VAL A 346 -23.15 15.00 -19.52
CA VAL A 346 -24.37 14.39 -19.01
C VAL A 346 -25.22 13.67 -20.06
N SER A 347 -25.07 14.01 -21.35
CA SER A 347 -25.86 13.41 -22.43
C SER A 347 -25.06 12.69 -23.51
N GLY A 348 -23.73 12.76 -23.47
CA GLY A 348 -22.87 12.10 -24.47
C GLY A 348 -23.06 10.58 -24.51
N ASP A 349 -22.83 9.99 -25.69
CA ASP A 349 -22.95 8.55 -25.92
C ASP A 349 -21.81 7.78 -25.23
N LEU A 350 -22.15 7.03 -24.18
CA LEU A 350 -21.20 6.24 -23.39
C LEU A 350 -20.84 4.90 -24.05
N ASP A 351 -21.65 4.41 -24.99
CA ASP A 351 -21.46 3.10 -25.62
C ASP A 351 -20.44 3.14 -26.77
N ASN A 352 -20.25 4.31 -27.39
CA ASN A 352 -19.37 4.49 -28.55
C ASN A 352 -18.14 5.36 -28.28
N VAL A 353 -17.68 5.44 -27.04
CA VAL A 353 -16.50 6.24 -26.66
C VAL A 353 -15.22 5.66 -27.27
N LYS A 354 -14.53 6.45 -28.10
CA LYS A 354 -13.26 6.06 -28.73
C LYS A 354 -12.07 6.46 -27.86
N TYR A 355 -11.49 5.50 -27.15
CA TYR A 355 -10.34 5.74 -26.27
C TYR A 355 -8.98 5.76 -26.96
N ASN A 356 -8.89 5.24 -28.20
CA ASN A 356 -7.66 5.15 -28.99
C ASN A 356 -6.50 4.53 -28.20
N TYR A 357 -6.75 3.38 -27.56
CA TYR A 357 -5.71 2.68 -26.80
C TYR A 357 -4.58 2.19 -27.72
N GLU A 358 -3.37 2.26 -27.20
CA GLU A 358 -2.15 1.72 -27.80
C GLU A 358 -1.78 0.40 -27.11
N THR A 359 -1.02 -0.46 -27.81
CA THR A 359 -0.50 -1.70 -27.22
C THR A 359 0.59 -1.40 -26.18
N PRO A 360 0.69 -2.19 -25.09
CA PRO A 360 1.81 -2.14 -24.15
C PRO A 360 3.16 -2.27 -24.87
N LYS A 361 4.09 -1.34 -24.60
CA LYS A 361 5.45 -1.32 -25.16
C LYS A 361 6.52 -1.70 -24.14
N SER A 362 6.39 -1.22 -22.90
CA SER A 362 7.31 -1.52 -21.80
C SER A 362 6.63 -1.34 -20.44
N ILE A 363 7.26 -1.86 -19.38
CA ILE A 363 6.86 -1.64 -17.99
C ILE A 363 8.00 -0.89 -17.30
N ALA A 364 7.68 0.10 -16.49
CA ALA A 364 8.58 0.65 -15.48
C ALA A 364 8.04 0.28 -14.10
N ILE A 365 8.90 -0.22 -13.20
CA ILE A 365 8.51 -0.56 -11.83
C ILE A 365 8.92 0.59 -10.91
N LYS A 366 7.97 1.10 -10.13
CA LYS A 366 8.19 2.03 -9.01
C LYS A 366 7.99 1.26 -7.69
N HIS A 367 8.72 1.63 -6.63
CA HIS A 367 8.58 1.00 -5.32
C HIS A 367 8.89 1.95 -4.17
N ASP A 368 8.44 1.60 -2.96
CA ASP A 368 8.72 2.32 -1.70
C ASP A 368 9.87 1.69 -0.88
N GLY A 369 10.50 0.63 -1.41
CA GLY A 369 11.67 0.00 -0.79
C GLY A 369 12.92 0.90 -0.79
N ASN A 370 13.72 0.81 0.27
CA ASN A 370 14.99 1.52 0.38
C ASN A 370 16.04 0.90 -0.53
N LEU A 371 16.80 1.73 -1.24
CA LEU A 371 17.91 1.25 -2.06
C LEU A 371 19.16 1.01 -1.22
N GLY A 372 19.89 -0.04 -1.57
CA GLY A 372 21.19 -0.35 -0.98
C GLY A 372 22.30 0.62 -1.39
N THR A 373 23.45 0.47 -0.75
CA THR A 373 24.68 1.22 -1.05
C THR A 373 25.84 0.26 -1.28
N GLY A 374 26.92 0.73 -1.91
CA GLY A 374 28.08 -0.13 -2.20
C GLY A 374 27.70 -1.23 -3.18
N ASP A 375 27.97 -2.48 -2.82
CA ASP A 375 27.74 -3.66 -3.67
C ASP A 375 26.25 -3.89 -3.98
N TYR A 376 25.34 -3.31 -3.18
CA TYR A 376 23.89 -3.42 -3.38
C TYR A 376 23.26 -2.15 -3.99
N ALA A 377 24.08 -1.26 -4.55
CA ALA A 377 23.58 -0.02 -5.15
C ALA A 377 22.60 -0.32 -6.29
N GLY A 378 21.40 0.25 -6.21
CA GLY A 378 20.33 0.04 -7.20
C GLY A 378 19.41 -1.15 -6.90
N MET A 379 19.73 -1.99 -5.91
CA MET A 379 18.84 -3.03 -5.41
C MET A 379 18.01 -2.52 -4.24
N ILE A 380 16.81 -3.07 -4.03
CA ILE A 380 16.09 -2.86 -2.77
C ILE A 380 16.83 -3.64 -1.68
N TYR A 381 17.18 -2.98 -0.59
CA TYR A 381 17.93 -3.57 0.51
C TYR A 381 17.15 -3.52 1.82
N MET A 382 17.13 -4.63 2.54
CA MET A 382 16.66 -4.72 3.92
C MET A 382 17.29 -5.89 4.66
N ARG A 383 17.09 -5.96 5.97
CA ARG A 383 17.48 -7.12 6.78
C ARG A 383 16.29 -8.02 7.04
N ALA A 384 16.51 -9.33 7.07
CA ALA A 384 15.46 -10.32 7.29
C ALA A 384 14.78 -10.17 8.67
N ASP A 385 15.53 -9.79 9.69
CA ASP A 385 15.05 -9.56 11.06
C ASP A 385 14.16 -8.31 11.23
N SER A 386 14.11 -7.46 10.21
CA SER A 386 13.34 -6.21 10.17
C SER A 386 12.66 -6.01 8.81
N ALA A 387 12.38 -7.11 8.11
CA ALA A 387 11.81 -7.09 6.78
C ALA A 387 10.46 -6.36 6.79
N LYS A 388 10.33 -5.38 5.90
CA LYS A 388 9.11 -4.60 5.71
C LYS A 388 8.44 -5.00 4.41
N SER A 389 7.12 -4.88 4.36
CA SER A 389 6.40 -4.97 3.11
C SER A 389 6.86 -3.87 2.15
N ILE A 390 7.11 -4.26 0.91
CA ILE A 390 7.42 -3.36 -0.20
C ILE A 390 6.18 -3.29 -1.09
N THR A 391 5.74 -2.08 -1.40
CA THR A 391 4.78 -1.82 -2.46
C THR A 391 5.52 -1.69 -3.79
N PHE A 392 5.10 -2.46 -4.79
CA PHE A 392 5.52 -2.28 -6.18
C PHE A 392 4.35 -1.76 -7.02
N LEU A 393 4.62 -0.79 -7.89
CA LEU A 393 3.69 -0.25 -8.88
C LEU A 393 4.28 -0.42 -10.28
N ALA A 394 3.50 -1.01 -11.19
CA ALA A 394 3.86 -1.12 -12.59
C ALA A 394 3.23 0.03 -13.38
N GLN A 395 4.08 0.85 -13.98
CA GLN A 395 3.70 1.86 -14.96
C GLN A 395 3.87 1.27 -16.36
N VAL A 396 2.75 0.98 -17.03
CA VAL A 396 2.76 0.43 -18.38
C VAL A 396 2.84 1.57 -19.40
N ASN A 397 3.80 1.48 -20.31
CA ASN A 397 4.02 2.49 -21.35
C ASN A 397 3.36 2.08 -22.67
N PRO A 398 2.81 3.04 -23.46
CA PRO A 398 2.74 4.47 -23.17
C PRO A 398 1.72 4.78 -22.05
N VAL A 399 2.15 5.54 -21.05
CA VAL A 399 1.40 5.79 -19.81
C VAL A 399 0.06 6.44 -20.12
N GLY A 400 -1.00 5.89 -19.54
CA GLY A 400 -2.36 6.41 -19.72
C GLY A 400 -2.87 6.26 -21.15
N LYS A 401 -2.23 5.46 -21.99
CA LYS A 401 -2.70 5.13 -23.35
C LYS A 401 -2.89 3.63 -23.58
N VAL A 402 -2.50 2.78 -22.63
CA VAL A 402 -2.83 1.36 -22.67
C VAL A 402 -4.23 1.16 -22.06
N ASP A 403 -4.96 0.17 -22.57
CA ASP A 403 -6.26 -0.21 -21.99
C ASP A 403 -6.06 -0.70 -20.55
N PRO A 404 -6.73 -0.10 -19.55
CA PRO A 404 -6.66 -0.55 -18.17
C PRO A 404 -6.99 -2.03 -17.98
N ASP A 405 -7.85 -2.62 -18.82
CA ASP A 405 -8.18 -4.04 -18.71
C ASP A 405 -6.95 -4.91 -19.06
N ILE A 406 -6.17 -4.48 -20.07
CA ILE A 406 -4.88 -5.12 -20.40
C ILE A 406 -3.87 -4.88 -19.28
N GLU A 407 -3.76 -3.65 -18.77
CA GLU A 407 -2.85 -3.35 -17.65
C GLU A 407 -3.17 -4.21 -16.41
N ASN A 408 -4.45 -4.50 -16.17
CA ASN A 408 -4.89 -5.31 -15.03
C ASN A 408 -4.58 -6.81 -15.18
N THR A 409 -4.22 -7.28 -16.38
CA THR A 409 -3.71 -8.65 -16.59
C THR A 409 -2.23 -8.81 -16.25
N LEU A 410 -1.53 -7.72 -15.89
CA LEU A 410 -0.13 -7.78 -15.49
C LEU A 410 0.05 -8.77 -14.34
N GLU A 411 1.00 -9.67 -14.47
CA GLU A 411 1.36 -10.68 -13.48
C GLU A 411 2.65 -10.27 -12.78
N TRP A 412 2.63 -10.39 -11.45
CA TRP A 412 3.81 -10.23 -10.60
C TRP A 412 4.28 -11.59 -10.12
N SER A 413 5.58 -11.84 -10.24
CA SER A 413 6.20 -13.04 -9.72
C SER A 413 7.50 -12.75 -8.99
N VAL A 414 7.87 -13.63 -8.06
CA VAL A 414 9.12 -13.60 -7.33
C VAL A 414 9.90 -14.89 -7.55
N THR A 415 11.21 -14.76 -7.77
CA THR A 415 12.14 -15.89 -7.87
C THR A 415 13.33 -15.64 -6.95
N ARG A 416 13.71 -16.62 -6.11
CA ARG A 416 14.96 -16.53 -5.36
C ARG A 416 16.12 -16.91 -6.27
N ILE A 417 17.17 -16.11 -6.27
CA ILE A 417 18.38 -16.32 -7.07
C ILE A 417 19.57 -16.64 -6.17
N LYS A 418 20.65 -17.13 -6.78
CA LYS A 418 21.84 -17.59 -6.07
C LYS A 418 22.59 -16.43 -5.41
N SER A 419 22.74 -15.31 -6.13
CA SER A 419 23.29 -14.06 -5.60
C SER A 419 22.90 -12.87 -6.49
N ALA A 420 23.11 -11.64 -6.02
CA ALA A 420 22.93 -10.41 -6.80
C ALA A 420 23.61 -10.45 -8.20
N ASP A 421 24.79 -11.08 -8.29
CA ASP A 421 25.56 -11.23 -9.53
C ASP A 421 25.28 -12.54 -10.31
N ASP A 422 24.42 -13.42 -9.78
CA ASP A 422 24.11 -14.73 -10.37
C ASP A 422 22.60 -15.01 -10.26
N ASP A 423 21.88 -14.60 -11.32
CA ASP A 423 20.43 -14.74 -11.46
C ASP A 423 19.95 -16.21 -11.59
N THR A 424 20.83 -17.20 -11.39
CA THR A 424 20.44 -18.61 -11.37
C THR A 424 19.40 -18.86 -10.27
N ALA A 425 18.20 -19.30 -10.66
CA ALA A 425 17.12 -19.61 -9.75
C ALA A 425 17.50 -20.75 -8.79
N VAL A 426 17.28 -20.52 -7.49
CA VAL A 426 17.48 -21.51 -6.41
C VAL A 426 16.16 -21.90 -5.75
N SER A 427 15.04 -21.45 -6.30
CA SER A 427 13.67 -21.83 -5.96
C SER A 427 12.77 -21.72 -7.18
N ASP A 428 11.60 -22.36 -7.11
CA ASP A 428 10.54 -22.13 -8.08
C ASP A 428 10.07 -20.67 -8.04
N THR A 429 9.65 -20.16 -9.20
CA THR A 429 9.01 -18.86 -9.33
C THR A 429 7.61 -18.91 -8.75
N THR A 430 7.28 -17.96 -7.87
CA THR A 430 5.97 -17.86 -7.21
C THR A 430 5.22 -16.64 -7.74
N ILE A 431 3.96 -16.80 -8.13
CA ILE A 431 3.08 -15.67 -8.45
C ILE A 431 2.66 -14.97 -7.15
N ILE A 432 2.91 -13.66 -7.07
CA ILE A 432 2.63 -12.84 -5.87
C ILE A 432 1.45 -11.88 -6.06
N GLY A 433 0.91 -11.77 -7.28
CA GLY A 433 -0.30 -11.00 -7.54
C GLY A 433 -0.51 -10.68 -9.00
N THR A 434 -1.64 -10.03 -9.29
CA THR A 434 -1.97 -9.50 -10.61
C THR A 434 -2.39 -8.04 -10.51
N GLY A 435 -2.39 -7.34 -11.65
CA GLY A 435 -2.70 -5.93 -11.76
C GLY A 435 -1.47 -5.03 -11.60
N THR A 436 -1.68 -3.72 -11.62
CA THR A 436 -0.57 -2.75 -11.66
C THR A 436 0.04 -2.41 -10.31
N ARG A 437 -0.39 -3.11 -9.24
CA ARG A 437 0.13 -2.94 -7.88
C ARG A 437 0.25 -4.31 -7.20
N VAL A 438 1.36 -4.55 -6.52
CA VAL A 438 1.52 -5.70 -5.60
C VAL A 438 2.23 -5.25 -4.33
N VAL A 439 1.95 -5.94 -3.22
CA VAL A 439 2.69 -5.78 -1.97
C VAL A 439 3.40 -7.09 -1.68
N TYR A 440 4.70 -7.04 -1.44
CA TYR A 440 5.52 -8.22 -1.18
C TYR A 440 6.32 -8.04 0.11
N THR A 441 6.29 -9.05 0.98
CA THR A 441 7.12 -9.10 2.19
C THR A 441 8.02 -10.31 2.09
N PRO A 442 9.36 -10.14 2.03
CA PRO A 442 10.27 -11.27 2.03
C PRO A 442 10.13 -12.08 3.32
N SER A 443 10.11 -13.42 3.21
CA SER A 443 9.98 -14.33 4.36
C SER A 443 11.32 -14.80 4.93
N ARG A 444 12.44 -14.52 4.25
CA ARG A 444 13.79 -14.97 4.60
C ARG A 444 14.86 -14.13 3.91
N GLY A 445 16.10 -14.23 4.40
CA GLY A 445 17.27 -13.67 3.71
C GLY A 445 17.57 -14.35 2.37
N GLY A 446 18.31 -13.64 1.52
CA GLY A 446 18.70 -14.03 0.17
C GLY A 446 18.46 -12.92 -0.87
N ASP A 447 18.78 -13.23 -2.12
CA ASP A 447 18.54 -12.36 -3.27
C ASP A 447 17.31 -12.81 -4.06
N PHE A 448 16.52 -11.86 -4.53
CA PHE A 448 15.24 -12.11 -5.20
C PHE A 448 15.06 -11.23 -6.45
N LEU A 449 14.44 -11.81 -7.48
CA LEU A 449 13.93 -11.08 -8.64
C LEU A 449 12.42 -10.91 -8.52
N ILE A 450 11.95 -9.66 -8.53
CA ILE A 450 10.54 -9.32 -8.71
C ILE A 450 10.30 -9.00 -10.17
N ASN A 451 9.50 -9.81 -10.85
CA ASN A 451 9.19 -9.66 -12.26
C ASN A 451 7.76 -9.18 -12.44
N ALA A 452 7.57 -8.15 -13.27
CA ALA A 452 6.29 -7.70 -13.79
C ALA A 452 6.19 -8.04 -15.27
N LYS A 453 5.11 -8.70 -15.68
CA LYS A 453 4.91 -9.13 -17.08
C LYS A 453 3.44 -9.03 -17.49
N ILE A 454 3.18 -8.58 -18.72
CA ILE A 454 1.86 -8.72 -19.33
C ILE A 454 1.90 -9.89 -20.33
N LEU A 455 1.09 -10.91 -20.09
CA LEU A 455 1.05 -12.09 -20.96
C LEU A 455 0.65 -11.71 -22.39
N GLY A 456 1.37 -12.25 -23.38
CA GLY A 456 1.16 -11.93 -24.80
C GLY A 456 1.86 -10.68 -25.31
N TYR A 457 2.55 -9.92 -24.46
CA TYR A 457 3.31 -8.72 -24.84
C TYR A 457 4.80 -8.88 -24.48
N ALA A 458 5.66 -8.16 -25.19
CA ALA A 458 7.09 -8.07 -24.90
C ALA A 458 7.40 -7.19 -23.66
N ALA A 459 6.36 -6.68 -22.99
CA ALA A 459 6.47 -5.81 -21.83
C ALA A 459 6.78 -6.63 -20.57
N VAL A 460 8.07 -6.68 -20.20
CA VAL A 460 8.60 -7.33 -19.00
C VAL A 460 9.56 -6.36 -18.31
N GLN A 461 9.51 -6.31 -16.99
CA GLN A 461 10.49 -5.56 -16.19
C GLN A 461 10.81 -6.35 -14.92
N THR A 462 12.06 -6.26 -14.47
CA THR A 462 12.55 -6.94 -13.27
C THR A 462 13.18 -5.92 -12.32
N VAL A 463 13.02 -6.14 -11.02
CA VAL A 463 13.71 -5.43 -9.93
C VAL A 463 14.35 -6.45 -9.00
N GLN A 464 15.57 -6.18 -8.57
CA GLN A 464 16.29 -7.02 -7.60
C GLN A 464 16.05 -6.55 -6.16
N ILE A 465 15.86 -7.50 -5.25
CA ILE A 465 15.83 -7.29 -3.80
C ILE A 465 16.96 -8.11 -3.18
N HIS A 466 17.78 -7.45 -2.36
CA HIS A 466 18.69 -8.10 -1.41
C HIS A 466 18.09 -8.06 -0.01
N VAL A 467 17.97 -9.23 0.62
CA VAL A 467 17.55 -9.36 2.01
C VAL A 467 18.72 -9.96 2.80
N GLU A 468 19.39 -9.11 3.58
CA GLU A 468 20.52 -9.54 4.39
C GLU A 468 20.02 -10.50 5.49
N TYR A 469 20.73 -11.61 5.67
CA TYR A 469 20.45 -12.54 6.76
C TYR A 469 20.70 -11.89 8.13
N GLY A 470 19.97 -12.34 9.15
CA GLY A 470 20.27 -11.98 10.52
C GLY A 470 21.63 -12.53 10.95
N ASN A 471 22.34 -11.78 11.81
CA ASN A 471 23.61 -12.24 12.41
C ASN A 471 23.37 -12.91 13.78
N TYR A 472 22.15 -12.82 14.31
CA TYR A 472 21.75 -13.32 15.62
C TYR A 472 20.37 -13.98 15.55
N TYR A 473 20.10 -14.88 16.49
CA TYR A 473 18.76 -15.45 16.66
C TYR A 473 17.75 -14.35 16.99
N VAL A 474 16.57 -14.41 16.36
CA VAL A 474 15.44 -13.53 16.69
C VAL A 474 14.41 -14.36 17.43
N GLY A 475 14.10 -13.97 18.66
CA GLY A 475 13.19 -14.71 19.55
C GLY A 475 13.89 -15.82 20.32
N GLU A 476 13.09 -16.70 20.93
CA GLU A 476 13.60 -17.80 21.75
C GLU A 476 14.08 -18.96 20.87
N VAL A 477 15.35 -19.33 21.01
CA VAL A 477 15.95 -20.49 20.35
C VAL A 477 16.43 -21.47 21.41
N ARG A 478 16.08 -22.75 21.24
CA ARG A 478 16.45 -23.81 22.18
C ARG A 478 17.13 -24.96 21.47
N VAL A 479 18.09 -25.59 22.15
CA VAL A 479 18.49 -26.95 21.80
C VAL A 479 17.38 -27.90 22.23
N THR A 480 16.99 -28.81 21.34
CA THR A 480 16.03 -29.86 21.61
C THR A 480 16.41 -31.16 20.88
N LEU A 481 15.61 -32.22 21.04
CA LEU A 481 15.77 -33.44 20.26
C LEU A 481 15.37 -33.18 18.80
N ALA A 482 16.06 -33.79 17.84
CA ALA A 482 15.85 -33.48 16.43
C ALA A 482 14.44 -33.82 15.92
N ASP A 483 13.80 -34.84 16.49
CA ASP A 483 12.39 -35.17 16.24
C ASP A 483 11.41 -34.14 16.81
N GLU A 484 11.82 -33.36 17.80
CA GLU A 484 11.03 -32.32 18.46
C GLU A 484 11.26 -30.91 17.90
N ALA A 485 12.25 -30.74 17.02
CA ALA A 485 12.70 -29.44 16.52
C ALA A 485 11.66 -28.69 15.66
N HIS A 486 10.63 -29.40 15.19
CA HIS A 486 9.51 -28.83 14.44
C HIS A 486 8.48 -28.12 15.34
N LYS A 487 8.52 -28.34 16.66
CA LYS A 487 7.64 -27.68 17.63
C LYS A 487 8.12 -26.27 17.92
N ASN A 488 7.22 -25.40 18.40
CA ASN A 488 7.60 -24.08 18.87
C ASN A 488 8.63 -24.16 20.01
N ALA A 489 9.51 -23.17 20.12
CA ALA A 489 10.55 -23.14 21.15
C ALA A 489 9.98 -23.29 22.57
N SER A 490 8.82 -22.69 22.85
CA SER A 490 8.12 -22.78 24.14
C SER A 490 7.61 -24.18 24.48
N GLU A 491 7.28 -25.00 23.48
CA GLU A 491 6.69 -26.33 23.61
C GLU A 491 7.74 -27.45 23.56
N ALA A 492 8.85 -27.19 22.87
CA ALA A 492 9.92 -28.17 22.73
C ALA A 492 10.64 -28.39 24.07
N PRO A 493 10.88 -29.65 24.48
CA PRO A 493 11.61 -29.93 25.70
C PRO A 493 13.05 -29.41 25.58
N SER A 494 13.57 -28.87 26.69
CA SER A 494 14.99 -28.50 26.86
C SER A 494 15.70 -29.38 27.89
N SER A 495 15.05 -30.47 28.32
CA SER A 495 15.69 -31.49 29.13
C SER A 495 15.00 -32.85 29.05
N ALA A 496 15.74 -33.93 29.29
CA ALA A 496 15.19 -35.29 29.37
C ALA A 496 16.06 -36.23 30.23
N THR A 497 15.53 -37.42 30.56
CA THR A 497 16.32 -38.53 31.08
C THR A 497 16.33 -39.66 30.04
N LEU A 498 17.51 -40.08 29.62
CA LEU A 498 17.71 -41.13 28.62
C LEU A 498 18.29 -42.38 29.29
N TYR A 499 17.71 -43.55 29.01
CA TYR A 499 18.10 -44.83 29.62
C TYR A 499 18.79 -45.78 28.62
N SER A 500 19.62 -45.24 27.73
CA SER A 500 20.32 -46.03 26.71
C SER A 500 21.72 -45.49 26.39
N THR A 501 22.53 -46.30 25.70
CA THR A 501 23.79 -45.90 25.06
C THR A 501 23.59 -45.53 23.60
N GLU A 502 22.35 -45.27 23.18
CA GLU A 502 22.03 -45.00 21.79
C GLU A 502 22.41 -43.57 21.42
N THR A 503 22.77 -43.37 20.15
CA THR A 503 23.03 -42.05 19.60
C THR A 503 21.77 -41.21 19.68
N THR A 504 21.86 -40.08 20.36
CA THR A 504 20.79 -39.08 20.42
C THR A 504 21.12 -37.95 19.45
N ARG A 505 20.14 -37.56 18.64
CA ARG A 505 20.29 -36.47 17.68
C ARG A 505 19.65 -35.19 18.23
N PHE A 506 20.41 -34.11 18.25
CA PHE A 506 19.99 -32.78 18.70
C PHE A 506 19.84 -31.83 17.51
N ALA A 507 18.93 -30.87 17.64
CA ALA A 507 18.73 -29.79 16.69
C ALA A 507 18.26 -28.52 17.40
N LEU A 508 18.25 -27.40 16.69
CA LEU A 508 17.70 -26.16 17.18
C LEU A 508 16.23 -26.03 16.77
N THR A 509 15.41 -25.54 17.70
CA THR A 509 14.06 -25.05 17.43
C THR A 509 13.99 -23.53 17.60
N GLY A 510 13.03 -22.89 16.95
CA GLY A 510 12.81 -21.44 17.02
C GLY A 510 13.75 -20.62 16.14
N VAL A 511 14.62 -21.26 15.35
CA VAL A 511 15.56 -20.56 14.47
C VAL A 511 14.81 -19.90 13.31
N GLN A 512 14.91 -18.57 13.23
CA GLN A 512 14.33 -17.76 12.16
C GLN A 512 15.38 -16.81 11.57
N TYR A 513 15.25 -16.47 10.29
CA TYR A 513 15.99 -15.39 9.59
C TYR A 513 17.51 -15.56 9.45
N LEU A 514 18.07 -16.69 9.88
CA LEU A 514 19.49 -17.00 9.77
C LEU A 514 19.88 -17.58 8.41
N ASN A 515 21.12 -17.35 8.01
CA ASN A 515 21.73 -17.93 6.82
C ASN A 515 21.87 -19.45 6.97
N PRO A 516 21.19 -20.27 6.14
CA PRO A 516 21.25 -21.72 6.25
C PRO A 516 22.62 -22.33 5.94
N ASP A 517 23.55 -21.55 5.38
CA ASP A 517 24.90 -21.98 5.01
C ASP A 517 25.91 -21.79 6.16
N VAL A 518 25.55 -21.06 7.21
CA VAL A 518 26.36 -20.94 8.42
C VAL A 518 26.06 -22.12 9.33
N GLU A 519 27.10 -22.89 9.64
CA GLU A 519 26.96 -24.06 10.49
C GLU A 519 26.71 -23.68 11.96
N THR A 520 25.90 -24.50 12.63
CA THR A 520 25.79 -24.46 14.10
C THR A 520 26.93 -25.28 14.69
N LYS A 521 27.74 -24.66 15.56
CA LYS A 521 28.77 -25.31 16.38
C LYS A 521 28.13 -25.86 17.64
N TRP A 522 28.38 -27.14 17.91
CA TRP A 522 27.79 -27.89 19.01
C TRP A 522 28.84 -28.16 20.09
N TYR A 523 28.41 -28.08 21.33
CA TYR A 523 29.27 -28.26 22.50
C TYR A 523 28.63 -29.24 23.48
N VAL A 524 29.47 -30.06 24.10
CA VAL A 524 29.07 -30.98 25.17
C VAL A 524 29.81 -30.57 26.43
N ASN A 525 29.07 -30.20 27.47
CA ASN A 525 29.63 -29.70 28.74
C ASN A 525 30.63 -28.53 28.55
N GLY A 526 30.38 -27.69 27.54
CA GLY A 526 31.23 -26.54 27.21
C GLY A 526 32.41 -26.82 26.28
N GLU A 527 32.69 -28.08 25.93
CA GLU A 527 33.73 -28.44 24.97
C GLU A 527 33.17 -28.58 23.56
N TYR A 528 33.87 -28.03 22.56
CA TYR A 528 33.46 -28.14 21.15
C TYR A 528 33.44 -29.61 20.72
N ALA A 529 32.33 -30.02 20.12
CA ALA A 529 32.12 -31.41 19.70
C ALA A 529 32.05 -31.55 18.17
N ALA A 530 31.26 -30.72 17.50
CA ALA A 530 31.03 -30.81 16.05
C ALA A 530 30.41 -29.53 15.49
N SER A 531 30.30 -29.45 14.17
CA SER A 531 29.49 -28.45 13.47
C SER A 531 28.49 -29.13 12.55
N GLY A 532 27.30 -28.53 12.38
CA GLY A 532 26.26 -29.02 11.48
C GLY A 532 24.86 -28.58 11.90
N LYS A 533 23.87 -28.78 11.03
CA LYS A 533 22.45 -28.46 11.33
C LYS A 533 21.87 -29.31 12.46
N THR A 534 22.38 -30.53 12.61
CA THR A 534 22.04 -31.46 13.69
C THR A 534 23.32 -32.01 14.30
N PHE A 535 23.23 -32.48 15.54
CA PHE A 535 24.36 -33.07 16.25
C PHE A 535 24.02 -34.43 16.84
N ASP A 536 24.78 -35.44 16.46
CA ASP A 536 24.67 -36.79 16.99
C ASP A 536 25.63 -36.98 18.16
N PHE A 537 25.11 -37.37 19.32
CA PHE A 537 25.92 -37.61 20.51
C PHE A 537 25.59 -38.95 21.16
N THR A 538 26.64 -39.68 21.53
CA THR A 538 26.57 -40.96 22.22
C THR A 538 27.27 -40.87 23.57
N PRO A 539 26.56 -40.95 24.71
CA PRO A 539 27.17 -40.88 26.03
C PRO A 539 28.02 -42.13 26.32
N LYS A 540 29.32 -41.92 26.62
CA LYS A 540 30.26 -43.03 26.94
C LYS A 540 30.15 -43.53 28.39
N LYS A 541 29.59 -42.72 29.29
CA LYS A 541 29.47 -43.01 30.73
C LYS A 541 28.10 -42.53 31.23
N ALA A 542 27.65 -43.09 32.34
CA ALA A 542 26.49 -42.53 33.03
C ALA A 542 26.82 -41.13 33.57
N GLY A 543 25.89 -40.19 33.46
CA GLY A 543 26.13 -38.82 33.89
C GLY A 543 25.11 -37.81 33.36
N THR A 544 25.23 -36.57 33.82
CA THR A 544 24.48 -35.44 33.27
C THR A 544 25.32 -34.75 32.19
N TYR A 545 24.69 -34.49 31.06
CA TYR A 545 25.28 -33.83 29.90
C TYR A 545 24.50 -32.56 29.58
N TYR A 546 25.24 -31.52 29.22
CA TYR A 546 24.71 -30.23 28.76
C TYR A 546 25.10 -30.05 27.30
N ILE A 547 24.09 -29.99 26.43
CA ILE A 547 24.28 -29.71 25.01
C ILE A 547 23.98 -28.24 24.77
N THR A 548 24.99 -27.49 24.36
CA THR A 548 24.85 -26.10 23.92
C THR A 548 25.20 -25.98 22.46
N ALA A 549 24.75 -24.88 21.84
CA ALA A 549 24.95 -24.61 20.44
C ALA A 549 25.30 -23.13 20.24
N ARG A 550 26.07 -22.85 19.20
CA ARG A 550 26.43 -21.52 18.75
C ARG A 550 26.25 -21.47 17.24
N TYR A 551 25.54 -20.48 16.71
CA TYR A 551 25.45 -20.28 15.28
C TYR A 551 26.64 -19.44 14.81
N GLY A 552 27.43 -20.01 13.91
CA GLY A 552 28.72 -19.43 13.51
C GLY A 552 29.65 -19.19 14.71
N ASP A 553 30.38 -18.08 14.65
CA ASP A 553 31.32 -17.64 15.69
C ASP A 553 30.79 -16.50 16.57
N GLU A 554 29.51 -16.13 16.43
CA GLU A 554 28.98 -14.92 17.05
C GLU A 554 27.80 -15.22 17.98
N ALA A 555 26.79 -15.99 17.56
CA ALA A 555 25.52 -16.11 18.29
C ALA A 555 25.41 -17.37 19.18
N MET A 556 25.47 -17.22 20.50
CA MET A 556 25.17 -18.29 21.47
C MET A 556 23.67 -18.59 21.54
N VAL A 557 23.30 -19.85 21.69
CA VAL A 557 21.94 -20.26 22.05
C VAL A 557 21.78 -20.16 23.57
N ASP A 558 20.85 -19.34 24.04
CA ASP A 558 20.64 -19.08 25.47
C ASP A 558 20.11 -20.32 26.23
N TYR A 559 19.49 -21.27 25.54
CA TYR A 559 18.85 -22.45 26.14
C TYR A 559 19.54 -23.75 25.75
N GLN A 560 20.28 -24.31 26.71
CA GLN A 560 20.93 -25.62 26.61
C GLN A 560 19.95 -26.78 26.78
N TYR A 561 20.24 -27.92 26.16
CA TYR A 561 19.52 -29.16 26.44
C TYR A 561 20.26 -29.98 27.51
N LYS A 562 19.64 -30.10 28.68
CA LYS A 562 20.18 -30.88 29.80
C LYS A 562 19.60 -32.28 29.79
N PHE A 563 20.43 -33.31 29.76
CA PHE A 563 19.92 -34.66 29.93
C PHE A 563 20.80 -35.56 30.80
N THR A 564 20.16 -36.52 31.46
CA THR A 564 20.85 -37.55 32.24
C THR A 564 20.88 -38.84 31.43
N ALA A 565 22.08 -39.32 31.11
CA ALA A 565 22.27 -40.64 30.52
C ALA A 565 22.45 -41.65 31.64
N ASN A 566 21.45 -42.51 31.83
CA ASN A 566 21.53 -43.65 32.73
C ASN A 566 22.00 -44.87 31.94
N VAL A 567 23.31 -45.07 31.91
CA VAL A 567 23.90 -46.25 31.31
C VAL A 567 23.76 -47.40 32.31
N LYS A 568 22.97 -48.43 31.97
CA LYS A 568 22.97 -49.67 32.75
C LYS A 568 24.41 -50.16 32.83
N SER A 569 24.91 -50.37 34.05
CA SER A 569 26.18 -51.07 34.27
C SER A 569 26.14 -52.37 33.46
N PHE A 570 27.25 -52.69 32.80
CA PHE A 570 27.47 -53.83 31.89
C PHE A 570 27.11 -55.22 32.51
N VAL A 571 26.71 -55.27 33.78
CA VAL A 571 26.38 -56.48 34.54
C VAL A 571 24.90 -56.83 34.39
N THR A 572 24.44 -57.22 33.20
CA THR A 572 23.15 -57.95 33.05
C THR A 572 23.13 -58.88 31.83
N ARG A 573 24.19 -59.66 31.57
CA ARG A 573 24.02 -60.87 30.76
C ARG A 573 23.51 -61.99 31.67
N PRO A 574 22.41 -62.69 31.32
CA PRO A 574 21.92 -63.85 32.08
C PRO A 574 23.00 -64.91 32.35
N LEU A 575 23.99 -64.99 31.46
CA LEU A 575 25.15 -65.87 31.58
C LEU A 575 26.04 -65.55 32.79
N ASP A 576 26.22 -64.29 33.17
CA ASP A 576 27.13 -63.92 34.26
C ASP A 576 26.53 -64.24 35.63
N LEU A 577 25.21 -64.07 35.78
CA LEU A 577 24.50 -64.50 36.99
C LEU A 577 24.49 -66.04 37.12
N SER A 578 24.37 -66.74 35.99
CA SER A 578 24.45 -68.20 35.95
C SER A 578 25.84 -68.70 36.36
N MET A 579 26.93 -68.02 35.95
CA MET A 579 28.29 -68.40 36.36
C MET A 579 28.55 -68.14 37.84
N LEU A 580 28.01 -67.06 38.41
CA LEU A 580 28.14 -66.78 39.85
C LEU A 580 27.37 -67.82 40.69
N ILE A 581 26.15 -68.19 40.25
CA ILE A 581 25.35 -69.23 40.91
C ILE A 581 26.02 -70.61 40.77
N VAL A 582 26.54 -70.96 39.60
CA VAL A 582 27.28 -72.21 39.37
C VAL A 582 28.54 -72.25 40.24
N GLY A 583 29.29 -71.15 40.34
CA GLY A 583 30.46 -71.04 41.21
C GLY A 583 30.12 -71.25 42.70
N LEU A 584 29.03 -70.65 43.18
CA LEU A 584 28.56 -70.82 44.56
C LEU A 584 28.04 -72.25 44.83
N VAL A 585 27.36 -72.88 43.86
CA VAL A 585 26.88 -74.27 43.97
C VAL A 585 28.06 -75.25 44.00
N ILE A 586 29.08 -75.03 43.17
CA ILE A 586 30.31 -75.85 43.20
C ILE A 586 31.02 -75.70 44.54
N ALA A 587 31.17 -74.47 45.06
CA ALA A 587 31.80 -74.22 46.35
C ALA A 587 31.03 -74.91 47.50
N ALA A 588 29.70 -74.84 47.49
CA ALA A 588 28.86 -75.52 48.47
C ALA A 588 28.96 -77.06 48.35
N ALA A 589 28.99 -77.61 47.14
CA ALA A 589 29.16 -79.05 46.91
C ALA A 589 30.53 -79.54 47.41
N VAL A 590 31.60 -78.79 47.17
CA VAL A 590 32.95 -79.10 47.69
C VAL A 590 32.97 -79.07 49.21
N ALA A 591 32.38 -78.04 49.83
CA ALA A 591 32.30 -77.94 51.29
C ALA A 591 31.49 -79.11 51.90
N THR A 592 30.38 -79.50 51.27
CA THR A 592 29.55 -80.62 51.72
C THR A 592 30.29 -81.96 51.58
N THR A 593 31.02 -82.14 50.49
CA THR A 593 31.82 -83.35 50.24
C THR A 593 32.97 -83.48 51.25
N ILE A 594 33.68 -82.39 51.54
CA ILE A 594 34.72 -82.35 52.59
C ILE A 594 34.12 -82.69 53.96
N THR A 595 32.93 -82.16 54.26
CA THR A 595 32.24 -82.44 55.53
C THR A 595 31.81 -83.91 55.64
N VAL A 596 31.27 -84.50 54.58
CA VAL A 596 30.88 -85.92 54.55
C VAL A 596 32.10 -86.85 54.65
N ILE A 597 33.21 -86.52 54.01
CA ILE A 597 34.47 -87.26 54.13
C ILE A 597 35.00 -87.17 55.57
N ALA A 598 34.99 -85.99 56.19
CA ALA A 598 35.41 -85.80 57.58
C ALA A 598 34.53 -86.60 58.57
N VAL A 599 33.20 -86.63 58.36
CA VAL A 599 32.26 -87.39 59.19
C VAL A 599 32.41 -88.91 59.00
N ARG A 600 32.65 -89.40 57.77
CA ARG A 600 32.94 -90.82 57.52
C ARG A 600 34.25 -91.27 58.15
N LYS A 601 35.30 -90.44 58.09
CA LYS A 601 36.59 -90.73 58.75
C LYS A 601 36.45 -90.80 60.28
N LYS A 602 35.58 -89.96 60.87
CA LYS A 602 35.30 -89.96 62.32
C LYS A 602 34.43 -91.14 62.78
N LYS A 603 33.56 -91.69 61.92
CA LYS A 603 32.79 -92.93 62.21
C LYS A 603 33.62 -94.21 62.06
N SER A 604 34.56 -94.26 61.13
CA SER A 604 35.49 -95.39 60.96
C SER A 604 36.49 -95.55 62.12
N GLN A 605 36.79 -94.48 62.86
CA GLN A 605 37.65 -94.54 64.05
C GLN A 605 36.93 -94.86 65.37
N LYS A 606 35.58 -94.94 65.37
CA LYS A 606 34.76 -95.22 66.57
C LYS A 606 34.16 -96.63 66.61
N GLY A 607 34.41 -97.46 65.59
CA GLY A 607 33.84 -98.82 65.47
C GLY A 607 34.83 -99.98 65.69
N VAL A 608 36.05 -99.72 66.18
CA VAL A 608 37.09 -100.76 66.41
C VAL A 608 37.47 -100.86 67.90
N SER A 609 36.61 -100.41 68.82
CA SER A 609 36.91 -100.46 70.26
C SER A 609 35.74 -100.89 71.15
N GLU A 610 34.84 -101.75 70.67
CA GLU A 610 33.88 -102.48 71.53
C GLU A 610 33.65 -103.93 71.02
N GLN A 611 34.39 -104.86 71.66
CA GLN A 611 34.11 -106.26 72.01
C GLN A 611 33.94 -107.39 70.97
N ASN A 612 34.79 -108.41 71.20
CA ASN A 612 34.66 -109.87 71.01
C ASN A 612 34.47 -110.47 69.62
#